data_AF-A0A9E0B2Z1-F1
#
_entry.id   AF-A0A9E0B2Z1-F1
#
_cell.length_a   1.000
_cell.length_b   1.000
_cell.length_c   1.000
_cell.angle_alpha   90.00
_cell.angle_beta   90.00
_cell.angle_gamma   90.00
#
_symmetry.space_group_name_H-M   'P 1'
#
loop_
_entity.id
_entity.type
_entity.pdbx_description
1 polymer ?
#
loop_
_entity_poly.entity_id
_entity_poly.type
_entity_poly.pdbx_seq_one_letter_code
_entity_poly.pdbx_strand_id
1 'polypeptide(L)'
;MKNYLVMVVVTLAAFTVSAQKYNGSSATISTEQRLNDMYCTGMFKSTDGVILDVENNVTTSGHLNILNWLPGRVAGLQIYRTALGISVPVIRGAVPGVYVDEILVPLNFLDALNVNDIAIIKIIKTPFLGGFNGAGGAIAIYTIGGEEEEEEDVASP
;
A
#
# COMPACT_ATOMS: atom_id res chain seq x y z
N MET A 1 31.99 17.02 -56.15
CA MET A 1 30.51 16.95 -55.99
C MET A 1 30.13 15.71 -55.15
N LYS A 2 30.68 15.54 -53.93
CA LYS A 2 30.46 14.32 -53.12
C LYS A 2 30.35 14.58 -51.61
N ASN A 3 30.08 15.83 -51.21
CA ASN A 3 30.06 16.23 -49.80
C ASN A 3 28.70 16.84 -49.38
N TYR A 4 27.85 17.22 -50.34
CA TYR A 4 26.47 17.65 -50.06
C TYR A 4 25.51 16.47 -49.86
N LEU A 5 25.83 15.30 -50.43
CA LEU A 5 25.00 14.10 -50.33
C LEU A 5 25.01 13.50 -48.91
N VAL A 6 26.07 13.71 -48.14
CA VAL A 6 26.17 13.19 -46.76
C VAL A 6 25.41 14.09 -45.77
N MET A 7 25.40 15.42 -45.98
CA MET A 7 24.70 16.37 -45.11
C MET A 7 23.17 16.30 -45.22
N VAL A 8 22.63 15.90 -46.39
CA VAL A 8 21.18 15.72 -46.58
C VAL A 8 20.66 14.42 -45.92
N VAL A 9 21.51 13.40 -45.77
CA VAL A 9 21.14 12.14 -45.11
C VAL A 9 21.17 12.27 -43.58
N VAL A 10 22.06 13.12 -43.04
CA VAL A 10 22.17 13.35 -41.59
C VAL A 10 21.02 14.21 -41.04
N THR A 11 20.46 15.13 -41.82
CA THR A 11 19.31 15.94 -41.38
C THR A 11 17.98 15.19 -41.40
N LEU A 12 17.82 14.16 -42.24
CA LEU A 12 16.63 13.28 -42.18
C LEU A 12 16.59 12.36 -40.96
N ALA A 13 17.73 12.11 -40.30
CA ALA A 13 17.79 11.22 -39.14
C ALA A 13 17.45 11.89 -37.80
N ALA A 14 17.43 13.22 -37.72
CA ALA A 14 17.26 13.95 -36.46
C ALA A 14 15.80 14.35 -36.14
N PHE A 15 14.85 14.18 -37.07
CA PHE A 15 13.47 14.65 -36.90
C PHE A 15 12.47 13.59 -36.41
N THR A 16 12.88 12.34 -36.18
CA THR A 16 11.98 11.26 -35.76
C THR A 16 12.02 10.97 -34.26
N VAL A 17 12.87 11.65 -33.49
CA VAL A 17 12.92 11.53 -32.02
C VAL A 17 12.16 12.69 -31.37
N SER A 18 10.92 12.89 -31.80
CA SER A 18 9.95 13.67 -31.06
C SER A 18 8.67 12.86 -31.07
N ALA A 19 8.20 12.49 -29.87
CA ALA A 19 7.02 11.68 -29.61
C ALA A 19 7.18 10.15 -29.72
N GLN A 20 8.05 9.55 -28.90
CA GLN A 20 7.53 8.43 -28.09
C GLN A 20 6.58 9.03 -27.05
N LYS A 21 5.39 9.39 -27.53
CA LYS A 21 4.24 9.74 -26.69
C LYS A 21 4.00 8.51 -25.83
N TYR A 22 4.34 8.59 -24.55
CA TYR A 22 3.96 7.56 -23.58
C TYR A 22 2.46 7.37 -23.74
N ASN A 23 2.10 6.23 -24.32
CA ASN A 23 0.71 5.81 -24.45
C ASN A 23 0.32 5.40 -23.03
N GLY A 24 -0.03 6.39 -22.21
CA GLY A 24 -0.70 6.18 -20.95
C GLY A 24 -1.97 5.43 -21.28
N SER A 25 -1.89 4.11 -21.19
CA SER A 25 -3.04 3.23 -21.13
C SER A 25 -3.97 3.89 -20.12
N SER A 26 -5.18 4.26 -20.52
CA SER A 26 -6.27 4.51 -19.58
C SER A 26 -6.60 3.16 -18.93
N ALA A 27 -5.64 2.63 -18.17
CA ALA A 27 -5.77 1.43 -17.39
C ALA A 27 -6.83 1.79 -16.36
N THR A 28 -7.98 1.13 -16.45
CA THR A 28 -8.95 1.12 -15.37
C THR A 28 -8.17 0.82 -14.10
N ILE A 29 -8.10 1.81 -13.20
CA ILE A 29 -7.36 1.70 -11.95
C ILE A 29 -7.88 0.44 -11.25
N SER A 30 -6.96 -0.46 -10.88
CA SER A 30 -7.36 -1.68 -10.18
C SER A 30 -8.00 -1.31 -8.84
N THR A 31 -8.90 -2.15 -8.32
CA THR A 31 -9.51 -1.89 -6.99
C THR A 31 -8.44 -1.68 -5.93
N GLU A 32 -7.37 -2.49 -5.94
CA GLU A 32 -6.24 -2.36 -5.01
C GLU A 32 -5.56 -1.00 -5.15
N GLN A 33 -5.31 -0.53 -6.37
CA GLN A 33 -4.69 0.77 -6.58
C GLN A 33 -5.61 1.92 -6.16
N ARG A 34 -6.92 1.81 -6.38
CA ARG A 34 -7.90 2.78 -5.90
C ARG A 34 -7.90 2.85 -4.37
N LEU A 35 -7.91 1.70 -3.68
CA LEU A 35 -7.84 1.65 -2.22
C LEU A 35 -6.51 2.21 -1.70
N ASN A 36 -5.39 1.90 -2.36
CA ASN A 36 -4.09 2.49 -2.05
C ASN A 36 -4.12 4.02 -2.17
N ASP A 37 -4.79 4.53 -3.21
CA ASP A 37 -4.85 5.95 -3.47
C ASP A 37 -5.74 6.71 -2.48
N MET A 38 -6.81 6.07 -1.99
CA MET A 38 -7.77 6.65 -1.05
C MET A 38 -7.29 6.63 0.40
N TYR A 39 -6.59 5.59 0.84
CA TYR A 39 -6.25 5.42 2.26
C TYR A 39 -4.77 5.58 2.58
N CYS A 40 -3.86 5.27 1.65
CA CYS A 40 -2.43 5.28 1.96
C CYS A 40 -1.77 6.60 1.54
N THR A 41 -0.82 7.08 2.35
CA THR A 41 -0.03 8.28 2.09
C THR A 41 1.48 7.98 2.08
N GLY A 42 2.27 8.96 1.60
CA GLY A 42 3.74 8.95 1.67
C GLY A 42 4.42 7.62 1.29
N MET A 43 5.17 7.06 2.24
CA MET A 43 5.91 5.80 2.02
C MET A 43 4.97 4.59 1.99
N PHE A 44 3.86 4.61 2.74
CA PHE A 44 2.89 3.53 2.71
C PHE A 44 2.24 3.43 1.34
N LYS A 45 1.87 4.54 0.71
CA LYS A 45 1.30 4.59 -0.65
C LYS A 45 2.25 4.06 -1.71
N SER A 46 3.51 4.51 -1.68
CA SER A 46 4.51 4.22 -2.72
C SER A 46 5.14 2.83 -2.60
N THR A 47 5.06 2.20 -1.43
CA THR A 47 5.62 0.85 -1.22
C THR A 47 4.66 -0.23 -1.69
N ASP A 48 5.17 -1.23 -2.39
CA ASP A 48 4.38 -2.40 -2.82
C ASP A 48 3.88 -3.21 -1.62
N GLY A 49 2.63 -3.67 -1.71
CA GLY A 49 2.00 -4.42 -0.63
C GLY A 49 0.67 -5.03 -1.07
N VAL A 50 0.23 -6.04 -0.33
CA VAL A 50 -1.09 -6.65 -0.55
C VAL A 50 -2.13 -5.82 0.19
N ILE A 51 -3.15 -5.35 -0.51
CA ILE A 51 -4.25 -4.59 0.09
C ILE A 51 -5.46 -5.50 0.23
N LEU A 52 -5.99 -5.56 1.44
CA LEU A 52 -7.21 -6.28 1.77
C LEU A 52 -8.30 -5.24 2.03
N ASP A 53 -9.33 -5.25 1.19
CA ASP A 53 -10.58 -4.52 1.43
C ASP A 53 -11.33 -5.23 2.55
N VAL A 54 -11.36 -4.64 3.74
CA VAL A 54 -11.94 -5.26 4.93
C VAL A 54 -13.42 -4.92 5.01
N GLU A 55 -13.74 -3.64 4.79
CA GLU A 55 -15.08 -3.07 4.81
C GLU A 55 -16.02 -3.79 3.83
N ASN A 56 -15.59 -4.02 2.59
CA ASN A 56 -16.43 -4.63 1.56
C ASN A 56 -16.36 -6.17 1.55
N ASN A 57 -15.76 -6.80 2.57
CA ASN A 57 -15.55 -8.24 2.58
C ASN A 57 -16.48 -8.97 3.56
N VAL A 58 -17.41 -9.75 2.99
CA VAL A 58 -18.41 -10.53 3.74
C VAL A 58 -17.83 -11.57 4.68
N THR A 59 -16.59 -12.02 4.47
CA THR A 59 -15.95 -13.03 5.33
C THR A 59 -15.37 -12.42 6.61
N THR A 60 -15.29 -11.09 6.69
CA THR A 60 -14.73 -10.38 7.84
C THR A 60 -15.70 -10.35 9.01
N SER A 61 -17.01 -10.25 8.75
CA SER A 61 -18.07 -10.14 9.77
C SER A 61 -18.15 -11.32 10.75
N GLY A 62 -17.57 -12.47 10.43
CA GLY A 62 -17.51 -13.64 11.30
C GLY A 62 -16.39 -13.61 12.35
N HIS A 63 -15.50 -12.63 12.30
CA HIS A 63 -14.30 -12.57 13.15
C HIS A 63 -14.37 -11.37 14.10
N LEU A 64 -14.13 -11.62 15.39
CA LEU A 64 -14.10 -10.55 16.41
C LEU A 64 -12.81 -9.73 16.35
N ASN A 65 -11.74 -10.29 15.81
CA ASN A 65 -10.41 -9.69 15.77
C ASN A 65 -9.79 -9.98 14.40
N ILE A 66 -9.15 -8.95 13.85
CA ILE A 66 -8.61 -8.96 12.50
C ILE A 66 -7.47 -9.97 12.31
N LEU A 67 -6.68 -10.22 13.35
CA LEU A 67 -5.61 -11.21 13.34
C LEU A 67 -6.14 -12.64 13.18
N ASN A 68 -7.38 -12.92 13.56
CA ASN A 68 -7.98 -14.22 13.30
C ASN A 68 -8.46 -14.37 11.84
N TRP A 69 -8.66 -13.25 11.14
CA TRP A 69 -9.15 -13.23 9.76
C TRP A 69 -8.03 -13.23 8.71
N LEU A 70 -6.86 -12.66 9.05
CA LEU A 70 -5.68 -12.58 8.18
C LEU A 70 -5.06 -13.92 7.70
N PRO A 71 -5.09 -15.03 8.49
CA PRO A 71 -4.50 -16.29 8.06
C PRO A 71 -5.05 -16.78 6.73
N GLY A 72 -4.15 -17.18 5.82
CA GLY A 72 -4.51 -17.69 4.49
C GLY A 72 -4.83 -16.63 3.42
N ARG A 73 -4.88 -15.34 3.79
CA ARG A 73 -5.12 -14.24 2.83
C ARG A 73 -3.84 -13.67 2.24
N VAL A 74 -2.76 -13.71 3.01
CA VAL A 74 -1.46 -13.19 2.59
C VAL A 74 -0.43 -14.31 2.60
N ALA A 75 0.21 -14.53 1.45
CA ALA A 75 1.24 -15.57 1.32
C ALA A 75 2.43 -15.28 2.25
N GLY A 76 2.73 -16.25 3.12
CA GLY A 76 3.84 -16.17 4.08
C GLY A 76 3.53 -15.33 5.32
N LEU A 77 2.28 -14.91 5.54
CA LEU A 77 1.81 -14.35 6.80
C LEU A 77 1.30 -15.49 7.70
N GLN A 78 1.81 -15.52 8.93
CA GLN A 78 1.41 -16.46 9.96
C GLN A 78 1.11 -15.69 11.24
N ILE A 79 0.13 -16.16 12.01
CA ILE A 79 -0.23 -15.58 13.30
C ILE A 79 0.12 -16.58 14.38
N TYR A 80 1.02 -16.18 15.28
CA TYR A 80 1.42 -16.97 16.43
C TYR A 80 0.72 -16.46 17.68
N ARG A 81 0.41 -17.35 18.62
CA ARG A 81 -0.15 -16.96 19.91
C ARG A 81 0.86 -17.23 21.01
N THR A 82 1.18 -16.21 21.79
CA THR A 82 2.08 -16.35 22.95
C THR A 82 1.37 -17.04 24.11
N ALA A 83 2.13 -17.50 25.10
CA ALA A 83 1.57 -18.08 26.34
C ALA A 83 0.69 -17.09 27.12
N LEU A 84 0.86 -15.78 26.91
CA LEU A 84 0.06 -14.71 27.49
C LEU A 84 -1.21 -14.40 26.69
N GLY A 85 -1.49 -15.15 25.61
CA GLY A 85 -2.66 -14.97 24.77
C GLY A 85 -2.53 -13.88 23.70
N ILE A 86 -1.41 -13.15 23.66
CA ILE A 86 -1.12 -12.10 22.68
C ILE A 86 -0.88 -12.72 21.31
N SER A 87 -1.55 -12.17 20.30
CA SER A 87 -1.41 -12.57 18.90
C SER A 87 -0.26 -11.81 18.23
N VAL A 88 0.67 -12.53 17.60
CA VAL A 88 1.90 -11.98 17.00
C VAL A 88 1.92 -12.33 15.50
N PRO A 89 1.77 -11.35 14.60
CA PRO A 89 1.94 -11.58 13.18
C PRO A 89 3.42 -11.79 12.83
N VAL A 90 3.67 -12.68 11.88
CA VAL A 90 5.00 -12.98 11.34
C VAL A 90 4.89 -13.11 9.83
N ILE A 91 5.70 -12.33 9.11
CA ILE A 91 5.81 -12.36 7.66
C ILE A 91 7.16 -12.98 7.31
N ARG A 92 7.14 -14.14 6.66
CA ARG A 92 8.36 -14.83 6.18
C ARG A 92 9.43 -15.01 7.26
N GLY A 93 9.01 -15.27 8.51
CA GLY A 93 9.89 -15.50 9.65
C GLY A 93 10.32 -14.26 10.44
N ALA A 94 9.85 -13.06 10.06
CA ALA A 94 10.13 -11.81 10.77
C ALA A 94 8.85 -11.15 11.29
N VAL A 95 8.94 -10.47 12.43
CA VAL A 95 7.83 -9.70 13.01
C VAL A 95 7.78 -8.33 12.32
N PRO A 96 6.69 -7.97 11.63
CA PRO A 96 6.56 -6.66 10.99
C PRO A 96 6.26 -5.56 12.01
N GLY A 97 6.51 -4.31 11.62
CA GLY A 97 5.93 -3.15 12.31
C GLY A 97 4.42 -3.10 12.11
N VAL A 98 3.68 -2.67 13.11
CA VAL A 98 2.21 -2.54 13.04
C VAL A 98 1.85 -1.07 13.15
N TYR A 99 1.02 -0.62 12.22
CA TYR A 99 0.61 0.77 12.09
C TYR A 99 -0.90 0.85 12.01
N VAL A 100 -1.48 1.83 12.69
CA VAL A 100 -2.89 2.18 12.59
C VAL A 100 -2.93 3.62 12.13
N ASP A 101 -3.56 3.86 10.97
CA ASP A 101 -3.58 5.16 10.30
C ASP A 101 -2.17 5.76 10.21
N GLU A 102 -1.22 4.94 9.73
CA GLU A 102 0.20 5.27 9.54
C GLU A 102 1.01 5.57 10.82
N ILE A 103 0.38 5.48 11.99
CA ILE A 103 1.02 5.65 13.30
C ILE A 103 1.46 4.30 13.85
N LEU A 104 2.73 4.19 14.27
CA LEU A 104 3.27 2.96 14.86
C LEU A 104 2.59 2.64 16.20
N VAL A 105 2.06 1.42 16.32
CA VAL A 105 1.39 0.93 17.55
C VAL A 105 2.04 -0.37 18.06
N PRO A 106 1.95 -0.66 19.37
CA PRO A 106 2.43 -1.92 19.91
C PRO A 106 1.51 -3.10 19.49
N LEU A 107 2.06 -4.32 19.41
CA LEU A 107 1.35 -5.51 18.91
C LEU A 107 0.05 -5.83 19.67
N ASN A 108 0.01 -5.57 20.98
CA ASN A 108 -1.16 -5.78 21.81
C ASN A 108 -2.35 -4.88 21.44
N PHE A 109 -2.13 -3.80 20.70
CA PHE A 109 -3.19 -2.91 20.23
C PHE A 109 -4.10 -3.61 19.21
N LEU A 110 -3.55 -4.52 18.40
CA LEU A 110 -4.31 -5.28 17.40
C LEU A 110 -5.42 -6.12 18.02
N ASP A 111 -5.21 -6.60 19.25
CA ASP A 111 -6.21 -7.40 19.95
C ASP A 111 -7.40 -6.56 20.46
N ALA A 112 -7.24 -5.24 20.55
CA ALA A 112 -8.28 -4.30 20.96
C ALA A 112 -9.05 -3.69 19.78
N LEU A 113 -8.53 -3.80 18.56
CA LEU A 113 -9.13 -3.20 17.38
C LEU A 113 -10.34 -4.00 16.90
N ASN A 114 -11.49 -3.34 16.79
CA ASN A 114 -12.69 -3.96 16.26
C ASN A 114 -12.59 -4.06 14.74
N VAL A 115 -12.90 -5.24 14.22
CA VAL A 115 -12.89 -5.54 12.79
C VAL A 115 -13.83 -4.62 11.99
N ASN A 116 -14.95 -4.20 12.58
CA ASN A 116 -15.93 -3.34 11.92
C ASN A 116 -15.46 -1.89 11.75
N ASP A 117 -14.41 -1.48 12.46
CA ASP A 117 -13.88 -0.12 12.39
C ASP A 117 -12.73 -0.02 11.38
N ILE A 118 -12.45 -1.10 10.64
CA ILE A 118 -11.32 -1.20 9.70
C ILE A 118 -11.85 -1.09 8.27
N ALA A 119 -11.33 -0.12 7.52
CA ALA A 119 -11.60 0.05 6.10
C ALA A 119 -10.75 -0.92 5.27
N ILE A 120 -9.42 -0.80 5.37
CA ILE A 120 -8.48 -1.63 4.63
C ILE A 120 -7.29 -2.06 5.50
N ILE A 121 -6.56 -3.07 5.02
CA ILE A 121 -5.25 -3.45 5.56
C ILE A 121 -4.27 -3.56 4.42
N LYS A 122 -3.13 -2.90 4.55
CA LYS A 122 -2.01 -3.02 3.63
C LYS A 122 -0.86 -3.80 4.28
N ILE A 123 -0.48 -4.92 3.66
CA ILE A 123 0.60 -5.78 4.10
C ILE A 123 1.81 -5.61 3.19
N ILE A 124 2.84 -4.94 3.69
CA ILE A 124 4.12 -4.73 3.03
C ILE A 124 5.06 -5.87 3.46
N LYS A 125 5.42 -6.75 2.51
CA LYS A 125 6.23 -7.95 2.77
C LYS A 125 7.74 -7.71 2.70
N THR A 126 8.15 -6.58 2.12
CA THR A 126 9.55 -6.15 2.01
C THR A 126 9.95 -5.34 3.23
N PRO A 127 11.25 -5.20 3.54
CA PRO A 127 11.67 -4.29 4.59
C PRO A 127 11.09 -2.89 4.39
N PHE A 128 10.45 -2.35 5.43
CA PHE A 128 9.76 -1.07 5.41
C PHE A 128 10.56 -0.03 6.19
N LEU A 129 10.96 1.06 5.54
CA LEU A 129 11.85 2.05 6.17
C LEU A 129 11.09 3.14 6.96
N GLY A 130 9.76 3.04 7.06
CA GLY A 130 8.91 4.04 7.74
C GLY A 130 8.80 3.89 9.26
N GLY A 131 9.55 2.98 9.91
CA GLY A 131 9.57 2.94 11.38
C GLY A 131 10.58 1.97 12.00
N PHE A 132 10.52 1.85 13.32
CA PHE A 132 11.37 0.94 14.10
C PHE A 132 10.96 -0.52 13.83
N ASN A 133 11.95 -1.40 13.65
CA ASN A 133 11.76 -2.83 13.37
C ASN A 133 11.12 -3.16 12.01
N GLY A 134 11.36 -2.33 10.99
CA GLY A 134 10.86 -2.54 9.63
C GLY A 134 11.48 -3.70 8.85
N ALA A 135 12.43 -4.44 9.43
CA ALA A 135 13.09 -5.57 8.74
C ALA A 135 12.10 -6.69 8.35
N GLY A 136 11.03 -6.88 9.12
CA GLY A 136 9.94 -7.82 8.81
C GLY A 136 8.85 -7.26 7.90
N GLY A 137 8.99 -6.01 7.44
CA GLY A 137 7.98 -5.28 6.70
C GLY A 137 6.99 -4.56 7.61
N ALA A 138 5.78 -4.33 7.10
CA ALA A 138 4.76 -3.56 7.80
C ALA A 138 3.35 -4.12 7.57
N ILE A 139 2.53 -4.02 8.61
CA ILE A 139 1.08 -4.20 8.55
C ILE A 139 0.47 -2.84 8.89
N ALA A 140 -0.06 -2.15 7.89
CA ALA A 140 -0.78 -0.90 8.06
C ALA A 140 -2.28 -1.17 8.03
N ILE A 141 -2.99 -0.70 9.04
CA ILE A 141 -4.43 -0.84 9.20
C ILE A 141 -5.03 0.55 9.14
N TYR A 142 -6.03 0.72 8.28
CA TYR A 142 -6.69 1.99 8.10
C TYR A 142 -8.11 1.89 8.63
N THR A 143 -8.49 2.83 9.49
CA THR A 143 -9.81 2.85 10.11
C THR A 143 -10.84 3.57 9.22
N ILE A 144 -12.11 3.25 9.41
CA ILE A 144 -13.21 3.94 8.72
C ILE A 144 -13.26 5.38 9.27
N GLY A 145 -12.96 6.37 8.43
CA GLY A 145 -12.94 7.79 8.81
C GLY A 145 -11.59 8.34 9.28
N GLY A 146 -10.48 7.65 9.01
CA GLY A 146 -9.14 8.05 9.44
C GLY A 146 -8.64 9.39 8.87
N GLU A 147 -9.00 9.74 7.63
CA GLU A 147 -8.57 11.00 6.99
C GLU A 147 -9.63 11.51 6.00
N GLU A 148 -10.62 12.23 6.51
CA GLU A 148 -11.26 13.33 5.76
C GLU A 148 -10.54 14.62 6.17
N GLU A 149 -9.29 14.82 5.74
CA GLU A 149 -8.74 16.17 5.73
C GLU A 149 -9.39 16.90 4.54
N GLU A 150 -10.47 17.62 4.83
CA GLU A 150 -11.06 18.61 3.95
C GLU A 150 -9.94 19.55 3.47
N GLU A 151 -9.59 19.51 2.19
CA GLU A 151 -8.96 20.65 1.53
C GLU A 151 -10.00 21.80 1.58
N GLU A 152 -10.01 22.56 2.68
CA GLU A 152 -10.65 23.87 2.71
C GLU A 152 -9.95 24.71 1.64
N ASP A 153 -10.62 24.85 0.49
CA ASP A 153 -10.42 25.91 -0.48
C ASP A 153 -10.63 27.26 0.26
N VAL A 154 -9.59 27.73 0.96
CA VAL A 154 -9.51 29.11 1.45
C VAL A 154 -9.28 30.00 0.23
N ALA A 155 -10.36 30.22 -0.52
CA ALA A 155 -10.44 31.26 -1.52
C ALA A 155 -10.23 32.61 -0.84
N SER A 156 -9.10 33.24 -1.17
CA SER A 156 -8.72 34.60 -0.79
C SER A 156 -9.82 35.62 -1.11
N PRO A 157 -10.09 36.57 -0.19
CA PRO A 157 -10.41 37.94 -0.55
C PRO A 157 -9.16 38.84 -0.61
#